data_AF-A0A9Q4L3I0-F1
#
_entry.id   AF-A0A9Q4L3I0-F1
#
_cell.length_a   1.000
_cell.length_b   1.000
_cell.length_c   1.000
_cell.angle_alpha   90.00
_cell.angle_beta   90.00
_cell.angle_gamma   90.00
#
_symmetry.space_group_name_H-M   'P 1'
#
loop_
_entity.id
_entity.type
_entity.pdbx_description
1 polymer ?
#
loop_
_entity_poly.entity_id
_entity_poly.type
_entity_poly.pdbx_seq_one_letter_code
_entity_poly.pdbx_strand_id
1 'polypeptide(L)'
;MSQGDGSEGQATTTQSQPTNSETSDGNGSDDATSGEGDDPESEGQTDDTSTDNGSTDTTEEDDDTPTDISGGNGGTTTGGSGGSNGDDSSDTGSGSGNDSTSGDEDDITLSSAEVDSGERTTLPLVLESASEGMAGFQSTVTADTGLVTIENATIADDFENLSSVSVADDGSSVTVKALDVNETAEPGATDVQLATLTIEGVESGTTALRLTSDRFEDDDGDPRPVSTTDGEVTVTS
;
A
#
# COMPACT_ATOMS: atom_id res chain seq x y z
N MET A 1 41.29 62.35 15.06
CA MET A 1 42.22 61.88 14.02
C MET A 1 41.84 60.45 13.68
N SER A 2 41.90 60.12 12.40
CA SER A 2 41.59 58.83 11.75
C SER A 2 40.12 58.54 11.44
N GLN A 3 39.77 58.91 10.21
CA GLN A 3 38.71 58.35 9.37
C GLN A 3 39.11 56.93 8.94
N GLY A 4 38.10 56.09 8.69
CA GLY A 4 38.22 54.79 8.04
C GLY A 4 37.05 54.61 7.07
N ASP A 5 37.27 55.06 5.84
CA ASP A 5 36.69 54.64 4.56
C ASP A 5 36.64 53.09 4.51
N GLY A 6 35.57 52.37 4.20
CA GLY A 6 34.74 52.41 3.00
C GLY A 6 34.68 50.99 2.44
N SER A 7 33.52 50.57 1.92
CA SER A 7 33.36 49.63 0.80
C SER A 7 31.89 49.26 0.65
N GLU A 8 31.26 49.92 -0.30
CA GLU A 8 29.99 49.55 -0.90
C GLU A 8 30.17 48.23 -1.68
N GLY A 9 29.30 47.26 -1.45
CA GLY A 9 29.22 46.00 -2.20
C GLY A 9 27.79 45.85 -2.74
N GLN A 10 27.68 45.90 -4.06
CA GLN A 10 26.46 46.15 -4.82
C GLN A 10 25.48 44.97 -4.82
N ALA A 11 24.19 45.31 -4.78
CA ALA A 11 23.10 44.42 -5.12
C ALA A 11 23.26 43.92 -6.57
N THR A 12 23.19 42.61 -6.77
CA THR A 12 22.99 42.01 -8.10
C THR A 12 21.57 41.46 -8.17
N THR A 13 20.67 42.30 -8.66
CA THR A 13 19.37 41.89 -9.18
C THR A 13 19.61 41.21 -10.52
N THR A 14 19.53 39.88 -10.57
CA THR A 14 19.37 39.16 -11.84
C THR A 14 17.89 39.02 -12.12
N GLN A 15 17.31 40.03 -12.77
CA GLN A 15 16.19 39.84 -13.67
C GLN A 15 16.77 39.36 -15.01
N SER A 16 16.37 38.19 -15.46
CA SER A 16 16.47 37.81 -16.86
C SER A 16 15.14 37.21 -17.30
N GLN A 17 14.75 37.68 -18.48
CA GLN A 17 13.40 37.81 -19.00
C GLN A 17 12.81 36.49 -19.50
N PRO A 18 11.48 36.42 -19.69
CA PRO A 18 10.81 35.30 -20.36
C PRO A 18 11.18 35.25 -21.85
N THR A 19 11.45 34.06 -22.37
CA THR A 19 11.51 33.80 -23.81
C THR A 19 10.13 33.45 -24.32
N ASN A 20 9.59 34.36 -25.13
CA ASN A 20 8.43 34.17 -26.00
C ASN A 20 8.64 33.05 -27.02
N SER A 21 7.56 32.29 -27.20
CA SER A 21 6.94 31.88 -28.48
C SER A 21 7.82 31.72 -29.71
N GLU A 22 7.99 30.45 -30.12
CA GLU A 22 8.10 30.10 -31.54
C GLU A 22 7.07 29.02 -31.86
N THR A 23 5.93 29.45 -32.40
CA THR A 23 5.00 28.59 -33.14
C THR A 23 5.63 28.28 -34.49
N SER A 24 6.04 27.04 -34.68
CA SER A 24 6.47 26.52 -35.98
C SER A 24 5.25 26.05 -36.75
N ASP A 25 4.80 26.88 -37.68
CA ASP A 25 3.85 26.52 -38.73
C ASP A 25 4.51 25.61 -39.76
N GLY A 26 3.88 24.46 -39.99
CA GLY A 26 3.73 23.86 -41.32
C GLY A 26 4.88 23.01 -41.85
N ASN A 27 4.61 21.71 -42.01
CA ASN A 27 4.65 21.11 -43.33
C ASN A 27 3.77 19.84 -43.38
N GLY A 28 2.73 19.89 -44.20
CA GLY A 28 1.99 18.70 -44.58
C GLY A 28 2.80 17.85 -45.55
N SER A 29 2.61 16.54 -45.50
CA SER A 29 2.77 15.63 -46.64
C SER A 29 2.01 14.37 -46.30
N ASP A 30 0.99 14.12 -47.10
CA ASP A 30 0.22 12.89 -47.20
C ASP A 30 1.14 11.68 -47.38
N ASP A 31 0.87 10.56 -46.70
CA ASP A 31 1.07 9.26 -47.33
C ASP A 31 0.08 8.23 -46.77
N ALA A 32 -0.93 7.95 -47.57
CA ALA A 32 -1.88 6.88 -47.37
C ALA A 32 -1.26 5.58 -47.89
N THR A 33 -0.92 4.67 -47.00
CA THR A 33 -0.70 3.26 -47.36
C THR A 33 -1.83 2.43 -46.78
N SER A 34 -2.87 2.29 -47.61
CA SER A 34 -3.80 1.18 -47.57
C SER A 34 -3.04 -0.12 -47.86
N GLY A 35 -2.91 -0.97 -46.85
CA GLY A 35 -2.42 -2.34 -46.96
C GLY A 35 -3.43 -3.29 -46.36
N GLU A 36 -4.35 -3.74 -47.20
CA GLU A 36 -5.23 -4.89 -46.95
C GLU A 36 -4.37 -6.15 -46.74
N GLY A 37 -4.68 -6.89 -45.68
CA GLY A 37 -4.04 -8.15 -45.33
C GLY A 37 -5.03 -9.01 -44.55
N ASP A 38 -6.06 -9.49 -45.26
CA ASP A 38 -6.84 -10.65 -44.87
C ASP A 38 -5.92 -11.87 -44.76
N ASP A 39 -5.84 -12.49 -43.58
CA ASP A 39 -5.66 -13.95 -43.50
C ASP A 39 -6.13 -14.51 -42.14
N PRO A 40 -7.34 -15.10 -42.07
CA PRO A 40 -7.78 -15.91 -40.94
C PRO A 40 -7.46 -17.39 -41.18
N GLU A 41 -6.32 -17.87 -40.67
CA GLU A 41 -6.09 -19.32 -40.53
C GLU A 41 -6.79 -19.85 -39.27
N SER A 42 -8.04 -20.22 -39.47
CA SER A 42 -8.80 -21.15 -38.63
C SER A 42 -8.65 -22.55 -39.22
N GLU A 43 -7.91 -23.45 -38.56
CA GLU A 43 -8.06 -24.93 -38.48
C GLU A 43 -7.12 -25.41 -37.34
N GLY A 44 -7.42 -26.35 -36.43
CA GLY A 44 -8.49 -27.31 -36.34
C GLY A 44 -8.49 -28.05 -34.99
N GLN A 45 -9.58 -28.79 -34.79
CA GLN A 45 -9.96 -29.60 -33.64
C GLN A 45 -9.13 -30.88 -33.51
N THR A 46 -8.92 -31.33 -32.26
CA THR A 46 -9.00 -32.75 -31.82
C THR A 46 -9.39 -32.71 -30.32
N ASP A 47 -10.63 -33.01 -29.93
CA ASP A 47 -11.12 -34.35 -29.54
C ASP A 47 -10.12 -35.16 -28.70
N ASP A 48 -10.31 -35.18 -27.37
CA ASP A 48 -10.06 -36.40 -26.59
C ASP A 48 -10.93 -36.52 -25.33
N THR A 49 -11.94 -37.37 -25.49
CA THR A 49 -12.59 -38.34 -24.58
C THR A 49 -12.87 -38.08 -23.09
N SER A 50 -14.16 -38.24 -22.79
CA SER A 50 -14.80 -38.46 -21.48
C SER A 50 -14.54 -39.88 -20.93
N THR A 51 -14.44 -40.03 -19.60
CA THR A 51 -14.65 -41.27 -18.81
C THR A 51 -14.99 -40.81 -17.38
N ASP A 52 -16.23 -40.70 -16.93
CA ASP A 52 -17.21 -41.70 -16.46
C ASP A 52 -16.72 -42.78 -15.48
N ASN A 53 -17.17 -42.67 -14.22
CA ASN A 53 -17.68 -43.71 -13.31
C ASN A 53 -17.59 -43.15 -11.87
N GLY A 54 -18.64 -43.10 -11.05
CA GLY A 54 -19.68 -44.11 -10.89
C GLY A 54 -19.51 -44.79 -9.52
N SER A 55 -20.44 -44.47 -8.62
CA SER A 55 -20.67 -44.92 -7.23
C SER A 55 -20.57 -46.43 -6.94
N THR A 56 -20.15 -46.79 -5.70
CA THR A 56 -20.65 -47.90 -4.82
C THR A 56 -20.05 -47.68 -3.42
N ASP A 57 -20.75 -47.36 -2.33
CA ASP A 57 -21.73 -48.14 -1.55
C ASP A 57 -21.35 -49.61 -1.31
N THR A 58 -20.95 -49.96 -0.07
CA THR A 58 -21.34 -51.20 0.62
C THR A 58 -21.12 -51.07 2.14
N THR A 59 -22.23 -51.27 2.84
CA THR A 59 -22.48 -51.53 4.26
C THR A 59 -21.77 -52.75 4.85
N GLU A 60 -21.67 -52.81 6.18
CA GLU A 60 -21.85 -53.99 7.10
C GLU A 60 -21.27 -53.58 8.48
N GLU A 61 -22.07 -53.10 9.45
CA GLU A 61 -22.84 -53.87 10.47
C GLU A 61 -22.06 -55.05 11.05
N ASP A 62 -21.75 -55.00 12.36
CA ASP A 62 -22.07 -56.11 13.26
C ASP A 62 -22.03 -55.68 14.74
N ASP A 63 -23.17 -55.95 15.35
CA ASP A 63 -23.60 -55.87 16.74
C ASP A 63 -22.92 -56.97 17.57
N ASP A 64 -22.73 -56.75 18.87
CA ASP A 64 -22.81 -57.77 19.94
C ASP A 64 -22.21 -57.26 21.26
N THR A 65 -23.09 -56.72 22.10
CA THR A 65 -23.00 -56.85 23.57
C THR A 65 -23.26 -58.33 23.94
N PRO A 66 -22.84 -58.94 25.10
CA PRO A 66 -23.14 -58.38 26.43
C PRO A 66 -22.29 -58.85 27.66
N THR A 67 -22.72 -58.33 28.82
CA THR A 67 -22.73 -58.91 30.20
C THR A 67 -21.47 -59.04 31.06
N ASP A 68 -21.47 -58.24 32.13
CA ASP A 68 -21.41 -58.60 33.57
C ASP A 68 -20.20 -59.42 34.10
N ILE A 69 -19.51 -58.87 35.10
CA ILE A 69 -19.21 -59.56 36.36
C ILE A 69 -18.83 -58.53 37.44
N SER A 70 -19.59 -58.57 38.53
CA SER A 70 -19.32 -57.91 39.81
C SER A 70 -18.09 -58.49 40.53
N GLY A 71 -17.37 -57.64 41.26
CA GLY A 71 -16.70 -58.02 42.51
C GLY A 71 -15.23 -57.60 42.67
N GLY A 72 -14.91 -56.97 43.81
CA GLY A 72 -13.56 -57.10 44.39
C GLY A 72 -12.83 -55.82 44.78
N ASN A 73 -13.24 -55.24 45.91
CA ASN A 73 -12.48 -54.52 46.93
C ASN A 73 -10.94 -54.31 46.76
N GLY A 74 -10.53 -53.02 46.74
CA GLY A 74 -9.46 -52.46 47.57
C GLY A 74 -7.99 -52.58 47.12
N GLY A 75 -7.33 -51.43 46.93
CA GLY A 75 -5.87 -51.31 47.11
C GLY A 75 -5.11 -50.49 46.08
N THR A 76 -4.90 -49.21 46.39
CA THR A 76 -3.77 -48.32 46.05
C THR A 76 -2.88 -48.63 44.83
N THR A 77 -2.73 -47.66 43.91
CA THR A 77 -1.48 -46.90 43.68
C THR A 77 -1.57 -46.02 42.42
N THR A 78 -1.07 -44.78 42.57
CA THR A 78 -0.29 -44.02 41.58
C THR A 78 -0.93 -43.55 40.27
N GLY A 79 -1.06 -42.23 40.16
CA GLY A 79 -0.72 -41.50 38.93
C GLY A 79 -1.88 -40.82 38.20
N GLY A 80 -1.75 -39.49 38.03
CA GLY A 80 -2.37 -38.75 36.94
C GLY A 80 -3.74 -38.16 37.22
N SER A 81 -3.77 -36.92 37.72
CA SER A 81 -4.98 -36.10 37.70
C SER A 81 -5.30 -35.69 36.26
N GLY A 82 -6.19 -36.43 35.62
CA GLY A 82 -6.91 -36.04 34.40
C GLY A 82 -8.40 -36.25 34.62
N GLY A 83 -9.11 -35.19 34.96
CA GLY A 83 -10.58 -35.11 34.96
C GLY A 83 -10.95 -33.77 34.31
N SER A 84 -12.00 -33.63 33.50
CA SER A 84 -13.20 -34.44 33.40
C SER A 84 -13.80 -34.29 31.99
N ASN A 85 -14.51 -35.33 31.53
CA ASN A 85 -15.49 -35.22 30.46
C ASN A 85 -16.57 -34.20 30.84
N GLY A 86 -16.84 -33.29 29.91
CA GLY A 86 -18.11 -32.60 29.77
C GLY A 86 -18.41 -32.55 28.27
N ASP A 87 -19.08 -33.59 27.77
CA ASP A 87 -19.76 -33.53 26.49
C ASP A 87 -20.93 -32.53 26.62
N ASP A 88 -20.74 -31.32 26.11
CA ASP A 88 -21.84 -30.39 25.81
C ASP A 88 -21.73 -30.01 24.34
N SER A 89 -22.43 -30.78 23.51
CA SER A 89 -22.66 -30.47 22.11
C SER A 89 -23.68 -29.33 22.02
N SER A 90 -23.19 -28.10 21.85
CA SER A 90 -23.95 -27.05 21.18
C SER A 90 -23.24 -26.65 19.89
N ASP A 91 -23.74 -27.27 18.81
CA ASP A 91 -23.78 -26.68 17.49
C ASP A 91 -24.16 -25.20 17.57
N THR A 92 -23.21 -24.31 17.27
CA THR A 92 -23.49 -23.06 16.56
C THR A 92 -22.34 -22.76 15.62
N GLY A 93 -22.60 -22.98 14.33
CA GLY A 93 -21.82 -22.39 13.27
C GLY A 93 -21.67 -20.89 13.47
N SER A 94 -20.42 -20.45 13.58
CA SER A 94 -19.94 -19.23 12.97
C SER A 94 -18.45 -19.45 12.80
N GLY A 95 -18.07 -20.05 11.66
CA GLY A 95 -16.73 -19.87 11.12
C GLY A 95 -16.60 -18.41 10.70
N SER A 96 -16.62 -17.52 11.69
CA SER A 96 -16.06 -16.19 11.56
C SER A 96 -14.57 -16.44 11.50
N GLY A 97 -14.10 -16.75 10.29
CA GLY A 97 -12.77 -16.35 9.90
C GLY A 97 -12.75 -14.84 10.05
N ASN A 98 -12.52 -14.36 11.27
CA ASN A 98 -11.60 -13.27 11.44
C ASN A 98 -10.27 -13.85 11.00
N ASP A 99 -10.10 -13.90 9.68
CA ASP A 99 -8.80 -13.88 9.05
C ASP A 99 -8.23 -12.49 9.32
N SER A 100 -7.92 -12.29 10.60
CA SER A 100 -7.09 -11.22 11.09
C SER A 100 -5.77 -11.90 11.35
N THR A 101 -5.07 -12.25 10.25
CA THR A 101 -3.62 -12.41 10.25
C THR A 101 -3.01 -11.02 10.48
N SER A 102 -3.30 -10.41 11.64
CA SER A 102 -2.78 -9.10 12.05
C SER A 102 -1.31 -9.19 12.48
N GLY A 103 -0.51 -9.96 11.74
CA GLY A 103 0.92 -10.13 11.92
C GLY A 103 1.72 -10.04 10.62
N ASP A 104 1.07 -10.05 9.45
CA ASP A 104 1.72 -10.12 8.14
C ASP A 104 1.14 -9.09 7.13
N GLU A 105 0.40 -8.09 7.61
CA GLU A 105 -0.12 -7.01 6.76
C GLU A 105 0.85 -5.82 6.81
N ASP A 106 1.32 -5.40 5.64
CA ASP A 106 2.13 -4.20 5.48
C ASP A 106 1.28 -2.96 5.78
N ASP A 107 1.87 -1.91 6.35
CA ASP A 107 1.19 -0.66 6.65
C ASP A 107 1.99 0.54 6.15
N ILE A 108 1.29 1.46 5.47
CA ILE A 108 1.84 2.75 5.09
C ILE A 108 1.17 3.84 5.94
N THR A 109 1.98 4.58 6.68
CA THR A 109 1.53 5.65 7.55
C THR A 109 1.95 7.01 7.01
N LEU A 110 1.01 7.96 6.99
CA LEU A 110 1.30 9.38 6.82
C LEU A 110 1.38 10.06 8.19
N SER A 111 2.49 10.75 8.45
CA SER A 111 2.69 11.47 9.71
C SER A 111 1.70 12.62 9.90
N SER A 112 1.54 13.06 11.15
CA SER A 112 0.74 14.23 11.53
C SER A 112 1.64 15.41 11.92
N ALA A 113 1.15 16.65 11.79
CA ALA A 113 1.93 17.85 12.11
C ALA A 113 1.08 19.04 12.58
N GLU A 114 1.76 20.01 13.19
CA GLU A 114 1.23 21.37 13.41
C GLU A 114 1.94 22.34 12.47
N VAL A 115 1.24 23.37 11.99
CA VAL A 115 1.78 24.41 11.11
C VAL A 115 1.05 25.72 11.32
N ASP A 116 1.75 26.85 11.26
CA ASP A 116 1.08 28.16 11.29
C ASP A 116 0.47 28.50 9.92
N SER A 117 -0.60 29.30 9.90
CA SER A 117 -1.18 29.83 8.66
C SER A 117 -0.14 30.64 7.88
N GLY A 118 0.01 30.31 6.59
CA GLY A 118 1.01 30.88 5.67
C GLY A 118 2.40 30.24 5.76
N GLU A 119 2.62 29.31 6.70
CA GLU A 119 3.87 28.57 6.84
C GLU A 119 3.76 27.17 6.21
N ARG A 120 4.93 26.57 5.98
CA ARG A 120 5.05 25.20 5.44
C ARG A 120 5.57 24.23 6.49
N THR A 121 5.09 23.01 6.40
CA THR A 121 5.59 21.86 7.16
C THR A 121 5.81 20.65 6.26
N THR A 122 6.53 19.65 6.75
CA THR A 122 6.83 18.43 6.02
C THR A 122 6.33 17.20 6.74
N LEU A 123 5.63 16.31 6.02
CA LEU A 123 5.03 15.10 6.58
C LEU A 123 5.66 13.86 5.92
N PRO A 124 6.39 13.04 6.69
CA PRO A 124 6.86 11.74 6.25
C PRO A 124 5.72 10.79 5.87
N LEU A 125 5.88 10.11 4.74
CA LEU A 125 5.12 8.91 4.34
C LEU A 125 6.04 7.69 4.49
N VAL A 126 5.68 6.78 5.39
CA VAL A 126 6.54 5.68 5.85
C VAL A 126 5.83 4.35 5.62
N LEU A 127 6.56 3.36 5.13
CA LEU A 127 6.17 1.95 5.18
C LEU A 127 6.67 1.38 6.52
N GLU A 128 5.75 1.09 7.42
CA GLU A 128 6.05 0.66 8.79
C GLU A 128 6.63 -0.76 8.81
N SER A 129 6.17 -1.63 7.92
CA SER A 129 6.68 -2.97 7.72
C SER A 129 6.53 -3.44 6.28
N ALA A 130 7.53 -4.16 5.78
CA ALA A 130 7.54 -4.83 4.48
C ALA A 130 7.76 -6.34 4.69
N SER A 131 6.72 -7.07 5.06
CA SER A 131 6.76 -8.50 5.42
C SER A 131 7.35 -9.38 4.33
N GLU A 132 7.00 -9.12 3.07
CA GLU A 132 7.51 -9.80 1.86
C GLU A 132 8.30 -8.88 0.93
N GLY A 133 8.79 -7.77 1.48
CA GLY A 133 9.49 -6.74 0.73
C GLY A 133 8.54 -5.87 -0.09
N MET A 134 9.10 -4.99 -0.92
CA MET A 134 8.33 -4.07 -1.76
C MET A 134 9.08 -3.78 -3.06
N ALA A 135 8.62 -4.31 -4.19
CA ALA A 135 9.16 -3.91 -5.50
C ALA A 135 8.65 -2.54 -5.97
N GLY A 136 7.48 -2.10 -5.50
CA GLY A 136 6.95 -0.80 -5.87
C GLY A 136 5.63 -0.42 -5.22
N PHE A 137 5.36 0.89 -5.22
CA PHE A 137 4.13 1.45 -4.67
C PHE A 137 3.59 2.60 -5.51
N GLN A 138 2.29 2.84 -5.38
CA GLN A 138 1.60 4.05 -5.78
C GLN A 138 0.59 4.41 -4.70
N SER A 139 0.71 5.61 -4.14
CA SER A 139 -0.21 6.12 -3.13
C SER A 139 -0.68 7.52 -3.48
N THR A 140 -1.92 7.81 -3.12
CA THR A 140 -2.53 9.12 -3.30
C THR A 140 -2.93 9.69 -1.94
N VAL A 141 -2.51 10.93 -1.69
CA VAL A 141 -2.90 11.71 -0.50
C VAL A 141 -3.83 12.84 -0.93
N THR A 142 -4.92 13.04 -0.21
CA THR A 142 -5.88 14.14 -0.46
C THR A 142 -6.08 15.01 0.78
N ALA A 143 -6.38 16.29 0.55
CA ALA A 143 -6.49 17.32 1.58
C ALA A 143 -7.73 18.20 1.40
N ASP A 144 -8.17 18.83 2.48
CA ASP A 144 -9.14 19.94 2.44
C ASP A 144 -8.41 21.25 2.18
N THR A 145 -8.49 21.74 0.94
CA THR A 145 -7.88 23.00 0.48
C THR A 145 -8.40 24.25 1.17
N GLY A 146 -9.50 24.15 1.93
CA GLY A 146 -9.96 25.22 2.80
C GLY A 146 -9.06 25.45 4.02
N LEU A 147 -8.31 24.43 4.44
CA LEU A 147 -7.44 24.49 5.63
C LEU A 147 -5.97 24.31 5.30
N VAL A 148 -5.60 23.44 4.34
CA VAL A 148 -4.21 23.18 3.96
C VAL A 148 -4.08 22.94 2.46
N THR A 149 -2.92 23.27 1.89
CA THR A 149 -2.61 22.99 0.47
C THR A 149 -1.42 22.04 0.38
N ILE A 150 -1.50 21.03 -0.49
CA ILE A 150 -0.35 20.18 -0.81
C ILE A 150 0.48 20.90 -1.88
N GLU A 151 1.69 21.32 -1.53
CA GLU A 151 2.56 22.10 -2.41
C GLU A 151 3.43 21.20 -3.28
N ASN A 152 3.96 20.12 -2.69
CA ASN A 152 4.87 19.20 -3.35
C ASN A 152 4.97 17.86 -2.58
N ALA A 153 5.57 16.86 -3.20
CA ALA A 153 6.16 15.73 -2.49
C ALA A 153 7.56 15.41 -3.05
N THR A 154 8.43 14.91 -2.20
CA THR A 154 9.78 14.46 -2.54
C THR A 154 9.89 12.98 -2.23
N ILE A 155 10.29 12.17 -3.20
CA ILE A 155 10.52 10.73 -3.02
C ILE A 155 11.83 10.55 -2.24
N ALA A 156 11.92 9.54 -1.35
CA ALA A 156 13.17 9.28 -0.64
C ALA A 156 14.28 8.83 -1.60
N ASP A 157 15.52 9.19 -1.29
CA ASP A 157 16.71 8.97 -2.13
C ASP A 157 16.82 7.52 -2.65
N ASP A 158 16.45 6.54 -1.81
CA ASP A 158 16.49 5.11 -2.14
C ASP A 158 15.56 4.70 -3.29
N PHE A 159 14.50 5.49 -3.56
CA PHE A 159 13.48 5.20 -4.56
C PHE A 159 13.45 6.18 -5.74
N GLU A 160 14.30 7.21 -5.74
CA GLU A 160 14.24 8.31 -6.74
C GLU A 160 14.44 7.84 -8.19
N ASN A 161 15.23 6.77 -8.40
CA ASN A 161 15.66 6.29 -9.70
C ASN A 161 14.52 6.04 -10.69
N LEU A 162 13.42 5.43 -10.23
CA LEU A 162 12.22 5.15 -11.02
C LEU A 162 10.99 5.60 -10.25
N SER A 163 10.82 6.92 -10.18
CA SER A 163 9.74 7.55 -9.42
C SER A 163 8.97 8.60 -10.22
N SER A 164 7.79 8.96 -9.70
CA SER A 164 6.95 10.03 -10.22
C SER A 164 6.16 10.66 -9.09
N VAL A 165 6.04 11.99 -9.14
CA VAL A 165 5.17 12.78 -8.26
C VAL A 165 4.26 13.63 -9.13
N SER A 166 2.97 13.66 -8.79
CA SER A 166 1.98 14.49 -9.47
C SER A 166 1.09 15.16 -8.43
N VAL A 167 1.16 16.49 -8.33
CA VAL A 167 0.28 17.30 -7.48
C VAL A 167 -0.84 17.87 -8.35
N ALA A 168 -2.08 17.86 -7.86
CA ALA A 168 -3.19 18.53 -8.54
C ALA A 168 -2.96 20.05 -8.58
N ASP A 169 -3.44 20.71 -9.64
CA ASP A 169 -3.25 22.16 -9.83
C ASP A 169 -3.83 23.02 -8.69
N ASP A 170 -4.82 22.49 -7.96
CA ASP A 170 -5.45 23.14 -6.81
C ASP A 170 -4.85 22.72 -5.45
N GLY A 171 -3.82 21.86 -5.45
CA GLY A 171 -3.16 21.32 -4.26
C GLY A 171 -4.06 20.43 -3.39
N SER A 172 -5.18 19.95 -3.92
CA SER A 172 -6.11 19.06 -3.20
C SER A 172 -5.62 17.61 -3.11
N SER A 173 -4.69 17.21 -3.99
CA SER A 173 -4.15 15.87 -3.99
C SER A 173 -2.70 15.81 -4.48
N VAL A 174 -2.00 14.76 -4.05
CA VAL A 174 -0.72 14.33 -4.61
C VAL A 174 -0.72 12.82 -4.78
N THR A 175 -0.25 12.37 -5.94
CA THR A 175 0.07 10.95 -6.19
C THR A 175 1.58 10.79 -6.22
N VAL A 176 2.07 9.86 -5.41
CA VAL A 176 3.47 9.44 -5.35
C VAL A 176 3.58 8.01 -5.84
N LYS A 177 4.59 7.74 -6.68
CA LYS A 177 4.87 6.42 -7.22
C LYS A 177 6.38 6.20 -7.25
N ALA A 178 6.83 5.02 -6.85
CA ALA A 178 8.21 4.61 -7.06
C ALA A 178 8.37 3.09 -7.15
N LEU A 179 9.54 2.66 -7.64
CA LEU A 179 9.99 1.27 -7.65
C LEU A 179 11.25 1.12 -6.80
N ASP A 180 11.35 0.01 -6.06
CA ASP A 180 12.53 -0.34 -5.29
C ASP A 180 13.56 -1.09 -6.14
N VAL A 181 14.17 -0.38 -7.08
CA VAL A 181 15.23 -0.96 -7.93
C VAL A 181 16.53 -1.23 -7.19
N ASN A 182 16.68 -0.69 -5.98
CA ASN A 182 17.89 -0.80 -5.18
C ASN A 182 17.79 -1.89 -4.10
N GLU A 183 16.64 -2.59 -4.01
CA GLU A 183 16.38 -3.62 -3.00
C GLU A 183 16.58 -3.06 -1.58
N THR A 184 16.06 -1.84 -1.33
CA THR A 184 16.12 -1.18 -0.02
C THR A 184 15.04 -1.70 0.94
N ALA A 185 13.86 -2.03 0.42
CA ALA A 185 12.71 -2.51 1.17
C ALA A 185 12.59 -4.05 1.07
N GLU A 186 13.66 -4.77 1.45
CA GLU A 186 13.69 -6.24 1.50
C GLU A 186 12.69 -6.83 2.54
N PRO A 187 12.41 -8.15 2.51
CA PRO A 187 11.50 -8.77 3.45
C PRO A 187 11.94 -8.61 4.91
N GLY A 188 11.03 -8.11 5.74
CA GLY A 188 11.25 -7.75 7.13
C GLY A 188 11.80 -6.33 7.35
N ALA A 189 11.95 -5.51 6.31
CA ALA A 189 12.26 -4.09 6.49
C ALA A 189 11.15 -3.36 7.27
N THR A 190 11.55 -2.39 8.08
CA THR A 190 10.63 -1.55 8.87
C THR A 190 11.02 -0.09 8.76
N ASP A 191 10.08 0.81 9.05
CA ASP A 191 10.30 2.26 9.11
C ASP A 191 10.94 2.83 7.82
N VAL A 192 10.54 2.31 6.66
CA VAL A 192 11.11 2.69 5.37
C VAL A 192 10.47 3.99 4.90
N GLN A 193 11.25 5.06 4.83
CA GLN A 193 10.78 6.35 4.33
C GLN A 193 10.52 6.27 2.82
N LEU A 194 9.25 6.41 2.40
CA LEU A 194 8.88 6.36 0.98
C LEU A 194 8.96 7.75 0.33
N ALA A 195 8.38 8.76 0.99
CA ALA A 195 8.31 10.12 0.50
C ALA A 195 8.14 11.13 1.64
N THR A 196 8.36 12.41 1.37
CA THR A 196 8.07 13.53 2.26
C THR A 196 7.14 14.51 1.53
N LEU A 197 5.95 14.74 2.09
CA LEU A 197 5.00 15.73 1.58
C LEU A 197 5.32 17.10 2.14
N THR A 198 5.19 18.15 1.34
CA THR A 198 5.26 19.54 1.77
C THR A 198 3.86 20.14 1.78
N ILE A 199 3.42 20.59 2.95
CA ILE A 199 2.07 21.11 3.20
C ILE A 199 2.16 22.57 3.62
N GLU A 200 1.31 23.43 3.06
CA GLU A 200 1.13 24.82 3.51
C GLU A 200 -0.16 24.95 4.33
N GLY A 201 -0.08 25.61 5.48
CA GLY A 201 -1.26 25.97 6.28
C GLY A 201 -2.00 27.16 5.66
N VAL A 202 -3.30 27.03 5.42
CA VAL A 202 -4.12 28.09 4.80
C VAL A 202 -4.92 28.82 5.87
N GLU A 203 -5.86 28.14 6.54
CA GLU A 203 -6.69 28.71 7.61
C GLU A 203 -6.63 27.86 8.87
N SER A 204 -6.78 28.50 10.03
CA SER A 204 -6.73 27.83 11.33
C SER A 204 -7.81 26.76 11.46
N GLY A 205 -7.44 25.57 11.91
CA GLY A 205 -8.33 24.42 12.05
C GLY A 205 -7.56 23.11 12.07
N THR A 206 -8.27 21.99 12.15
CA THR A 206 -7.67 20.66 12.08
C THR A 206 -8.31 19.90 10.93
N THR A 207 -7.49 19.29 10.07
CA THR A 207 -7.94 18.49 8.94
C THR A 207 -7.15 17.20 8.82
N ALA A 208 -7.84 16.14 8.38
CA ALA A 208 -7.18 14.88 8.05
C ALA A 208 -6.63 14.93 6.63
N LEU A 209 -5.42 14.40 6.44
CA LEU A 209 -4.87 14.07 5.15
C LEU A 209 -5.17 12.60 4.85
N ARG A 210 -6.05 12.36 3.89
CA ARG A 210 -6.49 10.99 3.57
C ARG A 210 -5.49 10.31 2.68
N LEU A 211 -4.92 9.21 3.16
CA LEU A 211 -4.00 8.37 2.43
C LEU A 211 -4.75 7.19 1.82
N THR A 212 -4.44 6.89 0.56
CA THR A 212 -4.92 5.71 -0.15
C THR A 212 -3.75 5.05 -0.86
N SER A 213 -3.69 3.72 -0.82
CA SER A 213 -2.77 2.93 -1.64
C SER A 213 -3.49 2.47 -2.89
N ASP A 214 -3.01 2.91 -4.05
CA ASP A 214 -3.55 2.54 -5.36
C ASP A 214 -2.89 1.25 -5.89
N ARG A 215 -1.63 1.02 -5.52
CA ARG A 215 -0.84 -0.16 -5.89
C ARG A 215 0.26 -0.39 -4.87
N PHE A 216 0.46 -1.63 -4.50
CA PHE A 216 1.58 -2.10 -3.68
C PHE A 216 1.96 -3.49 -4.16
N GLU A 217 3.25 -3.73 -4.38
CA GLU A 217 3.78 -4.98 -4.93
C GLU A 217 4.95 -5.46 -4.08
N ASP A 218 5.01 -6.75 -3.80
CA ASP A 218 6.14 -7.40 -3.11
C ASP A 218 7.36 -7.55 -4.04
N ASP A 219 8.46 -8.10 -3.53
CA ASP A 219 9.72 -8.26 -4.27
C ASP A 219 9.61 -9.17 -5.50
N ASP A 220 8.64 -10.10 -5.52
CA ASP A 220 8.35 -10.95 -6.68
C ASP A 220 7.52 -10.19 -7.75
N GLY A 221 7.06 -8.98 -7.43
CA GLY A 221 6.23 -8.13 -8.27
C GLY A 221 4.75 -8.49 -8.22
N ASP A 222 4.33 -9.30 -7.24
CA ASP A 222 2.95 -9.69 -7.07
C ASP A 222 2.18 -8.60 -6.31
N PRO A 223 0.95 -8.24 -6.72
CA PRO A 223 0.14 -7.25 -6.01
C PRO A 223 -0.27 -7.73 -4.62
N ARG A 224 -0.07 -6.87 -3.62
CA ARG A 224 -0.37 -7.17 -2.21
C ARG A 224 -1.30 -6.12 -1.60
N PRO A 225 -2.21 -6.51 -0.70
CA PRO A 225 -2.93 -5.54 0.12
C PRO A 225 -1.96 -4.87 1.09
N VAL A 226 -2.17 -3.58 1.33
CA VAL A 226 -1.43 -2.79 2.32
C VAL A 226 -2.44 -1.92 3.07
N SER A 227 -2.32 -1.90 4.38
CA SER A 227 -3.10 -1.02 5.24
C SER A 227 -2.56 0.42 5.17
N THR A 228 -3.42 1.41 5.38
CA THR A 228 -3.02 2.82 5.34
C THR A 228 -3.51 3.57 6.56
N THR A 229 -2.61 4.35 7.16
CA THR A 229 -2.94 5.26 8.26
C THR A 229 -2.87 6.71 7.78
N ASP A 230 -4.00 7.41 7.91
CA ASP A 230 -4.14 8.83 7.57
C ASP A 230 -3.29 9.73 8.47
N GLY A 231 -2.85 10.86 7.92
CA GLY A 231 -2.23 11.94 8.67
C GLY A 231 -3.26 12.96 9.16
N GLU A 232 -2.86 13.81 10.11
CA GLU A 232 -3.63 14.96 10.56
C GLU A 232 -2.74 16.21 10.57
N VAL A 233 -3.29 17.33 10.10
CA VAL A 233 -2.63 18.63 10.20
C VAL A 233 -3.50 19.58 11.02
N THR A 234 -2.91 20.17 12.05
CA THR A 234 -3.50 21.28 12.80
C THR A 234 -2.83 22.58 12.40
N VAL A 235 -3.64 23.52 11.89
CA VAL A 235 -3.21 24.85 11.47
C VAL A 235 -3.46 25.85 12.59
N THR A 236 -2.39 26.53 13.03
CA THR A 236 -2.40 27.57 14.05
C THR A 236 -2.34 28.98 13.46
N SER A 237 -2.58 30.00 14.28
CA SER A 237 -2.72 31.41 13.88
C SER A 237 -1.57 32.29 14.38
#